data_AF-A0A7Y0H357-F1
#
_entry.id   AF-A0A7Y0H357-F1
#
_cell.length_a   1.000
_cell.length_b   1.000
_cell.length_c   1.000
_cell.angle_alpha   90.00
_cell.angle_beta   90.00
_cell.angle_gamma   90.00
#
_symmetry.space_group_name_H-M   'P 1'
#
loop_
_entity.id
_entity.type
_entity.pdbx_description
1 polymer ?
#
loop_
_entity_poly.entity_id
_entity_poly.type
_entity_poly.pdbx_seq_one_letter_code
_entity_poly.pdbx_strand_id
1 'polypeptide(L)'
;MDSLPDFPWDSLAPYKERASSHAGGLVDLSVGTPVDPTPDVVRSALAAAADAHGYPQTWGTPTLREAVAAWFARRRGVPDVNPDGVLPTIGSKELVAWLPTLLG
;
A
#
# COMPACT_ATOMS: atom_id res chain seq x y z
N MET A 1 30.08 0.87 4.29
CA MET A 1 28.61 0.95 4.17
C MET A 1 28.14 -0.47 4.25
N ASP A 2 27.52 -0.85 5.37
CA ASP A 2 26.97 -2.20 5.49
C ASP A 2 25.83 -2.34 4.47
N SER A 3 25.82 -3.44 3.73
CA SER A 3 24.74 -3.74 2.78
C SER A 3 23.45 -4.00 3.54
N LEU A 4 22.32 -3.57 2.99
CA LEU A 4 21.01 -3.99 3.52
C LEU A 4 20.90 -5.52 3.47
N PRO A 5 20.21 -6.14 4.45
CA PRO A 5 19.99 -7.59 4.45
C PRO A 5 19.12 -8.01 3.26
N ASP A 6 19.26 -9.27 2.85
CA ASP A 6 18.39 -9.89 1.86
C ASP A 6 16.94 -9.96 2.35
N PHE A 7 16.01 -10.09 1.42
CA PHE A 7 14.61 -10.18 1.80
C PHE A 7 14.29 -11.54 2.43
N PRO A 8 13.45 -11.58 3.49
CA PRO A 8 13.12 -12.83 4.18
C PRO A 8 12.53 -13.92 3.27
N TRP A 9 11.79 -13.55 2.23
CA TRP A 9 11.19 -14.52 1.31
C TRP A 9 12.21 -15.22 0.40
N ASP A 10 13.40 -14.65 0.22
CA ASP A 10 14.46 -15.30 -0.57
C ASP A 10 14.94 -16.58 0.13
N SER A 11 14.94 -16.59 1.48
CA SER A 11 15.21 -17.78 2.28
C SER A 11 14.17 -18.90 2.10
N LEU A 12 13.00 -18.59 1.53
CA LEU A 12 11.91 -19.55 1.35
C LEU A 12 12.02 -20.40 0.08
N ALA A 13 12.91 -20.04 -0.86
CA ALA A 13 13.07 -20.72 -2.13
C ALA A 13 13.22 -22.25 -2.06
N PRO A 14 14.13 -22.85 -1.25
CA PRO A 14 14.28 -24.30 -1.19
C PRO A 14 13.03 -25.00 -0.61
N TYR A 15 12.31 -24.33 0.28
CA TYR A 15 11.09 -24.87 0.86
C TYR A 15 9.92 -24.83 -0.13
N LYS A 16 9.84 -23.79 -0.97
CA LYS A 16 8.87 -23.72 -2.08
C LYS A 16 9.08 -24.84 -3.10
N GLU A 17 10.34 -25.11 -3.47
CA GLU A 17 10.69 -26.18 -4.40
C GLU A 17 10.25 -27.54 -3.86
N ARG A 18 10.61 -27.84 -2.61
CA ARG A 18 10.19 -29.08 -1.94
C ARG A 18 8.67 -29.19 -1.85
N ALA A 19 7.97 -28.14 -1.43
CA ALA A 19 6.51 -28.15 -1.31
C ALA A 19 5.81 -28.36 -2.66
N SER A 20 6.33 -27.75 -3.73
CA SER A 20 5.80 -27.88 -5.09
C SER A 20 5.95 -29.30 -5.66
N SER A 21 6.90 -30.10 -5.15
CA SER A 21 7.09 -31.50 -5.57
C SER A 21 6.00 -32.47 -5.09
N HIS A 22 5.16 -32.06 -4.12
CA HIS A 22 4.08 -32.90 -3.63
C HIS A 22 2.93 -32.97 -4.64
N ALA A 23 2.23 -34.11 -4.72
CA ALA A 23 1.18 -34.37 -5.71
C ALA A 23 0.00 -33.37 -5.68
N GLY A 24 -0.21 -32.63 -4.58
CA GLY A 24 -1.21 -31.57 -4.45
C GLY A 24 -0.70 -30.15 -4.70
N GLY A 25 0.60 -29.99 -4.98
CA GLY A 25 1.25 -28.69 -5.14
C GLY A 25 1.44 -27.92 -3.82
N LEU A 26 1.93 -26.69 -3.95
CA LEU A 26 2.21 -25.77 -2.85
C LEU A 26 0.96 -24.92 -2.50
N VAL A 27 0.65 -24.82 -1.21
CA VAL A 27 -0.17 -23.72 -0.67
C VAL A 27 0.78 -22.57 -0.32
N ASP A 28 0.88 -21.58 -1.21
CA ASP A 28 1.88 -20.51 -1.06
C ASP A 28 1.42 -19.44 -0.06
N LEU A 29 2.00 -19.47 1.14
CA LEU A 29 1.81 -18.48 2.21
C LEU A 29 3.06 -17.63 2.46
N SER A 30 4.00 -17.61 1.50
CA SER A 30 5.31 -16.96 1.67
C SER A 30 5.28 -15.43 1.54
N VAL A 31 4.29 -14.88 0.83
CA VAL A 31 4.19 -13.45 0.54
C VAL A 31 2.80 -12.97 0.97
N GLY A 32 2.77 -11.96 1.83
CA GLY A 32 1.54 -11.32 2.31
C GLY A 32 0.92 -10.38 1.28
N THR A 33 0.61 -10.88 0.08
CA THR A 33 -0.15 -10.15 -0.94
C THR A 33 -1.56 -10.72 -1.03
N PRO A 34 -2.62 -9.90 -1.09
CA PRO A 34 -3.96 -10.40 -1.38
C PRO A 34 -3.98 -11.02 -2.78
N VAL A 35 -4.82 -12.05 -2.94
CA VAL A 35 -5.06 -12.73 -4.23
C VAL A 35 -6.39 -12.34 -4.87
N ASP A 36 -7.27 -11.69 -4.10
CA ASP A 36 -8.56 -11.23 -4.57
C ASP A 36 -8.41 -10.13 -5.62
N PRO A 37 -9.32 -10.06 -6.61
CA PRO A 37 -9.31 -8.98 -7.57
C PRO A 37 -9.56 -7.62 -6.89
N THR A 38 -8.90 -6.58 -7.40
CA THR A 38 -9.20 -5.21 -6.99
C THR A 38 -10.69 -4.91 -7.20
N PRO A 39 -11.40 -4.36 -6.20
CA PRO A 39 -12.84 -4.07 -6.31
C PRO A 39 -13.17 -3.17 -7.51
N ASP A 40 -14.27 -3.47 -8.21
CA ASP A 40 -14.64 -2.78 -9.45
C ASP A 40 -14.84 -1.28 -9.27
N VAL A 41 -15.37 -0.83 -8.12
CA VAL A 41 -15.52 0.61 -7.83
C VAL A 41 -14.20 1.39 -7.94
N VAL A 42 -13.09 0.77 -7.55
CA VAL A 42 -11.75 1.38 -7.66
C VAL A 42 -11.24 1.33 -9.09
N ARG A 43 -11.42 0.19 -9.77
CA ARG A 43 -11.02 0.00 -11.17
C ARG A 43 -11.73 0.99 -12.09
N SER A 44 -13.03 1.17 -11.91
CA SER A 44 -13.84 2.12 -12.68
C SER A 44 -13.46 3.57 -12.41
N ALA A 45 -13.23 3.95 -11.15
CA ALA A 45 -12.80 5.30 -10.80
C ALA A 45 -11.45 5.66 -11.43
N LEU A 46 -10.49 4.72 -11.40
CA LEU A 46 -9.19 4.89 -12.05
C LEU A 46 -9.32 5.05 -13.57
N ALA A 47 -10.11 4.20 -14.22
CA ALA A 47 -10.32 4.27 -15.66
C ALA A 47 -10.98 5.60 -16.08
N ALA A 48 -11.97 6.08 -15.32
CA ALA A 48 -12.63 7.35 -15.56
C ALA A 48 -11.70 8.56 -15.37
N ALA A 49 -10.72 8.45 -14.48
CA ALA A 49 -9.74 9.50 -14.18
C ALA A 49 -8.46 9.39 -15.04
N ALA A 50 -8.39 8.49 -16.02
CA ALA A 50 -7.18 8.21 -16.78
C ALA A 50 -6.69 9.41 -17.62
N ASP A 51 -7.59 10.33 -17.96
CA ASP A 51 -7.30 11.56 -18.69
C ASP A 51 -7.18 12.78 -17.76
N ALA A 52 -6.63 12.59 -16.55
CA ALA A 52 -6.36 13.68 -15.62
C ALA A 52 -5.11 14.48 -16.08
N HIS A 53 -5.28 15.79 -16.22
CA HIS A 53 -4.22 16.69 -16.69
C HIS A 53 -3.54 17.42 -15.52
N GLY A 54 -2.30 17.88 -15.76
CA GLY A 54 -1.58 18.74 -14.84
C GLY A 54 -0.72 18.00 -13.82
N TYR A 55 0.13 18.76 -13.12
CA TYR A 55 1.04 18.20 -12.13
C TYR A 55 0.31 18.00 -10.79
N PRO A 56 0.30 16.79 -10.22
CA PRO A 56 -0.38 16.54 -8.95
C PRO A 56 0.31 17.31 -7.83
N GLN A 57 -0.50 17.89 -6.94
CA GLN A 57 0.01 18.60 -5.78
C GLN A 57 0.53 17.60 -4.75
N THR A 58 1.71 17.84 -4.17
CA THR A 58 2.33 16.95 -3.17
C THR A 58 1.42 16.68 -1.96
N TRP A 59 0.64 17.67 -1.54
CA TRP A 59 -0.29 17.55 -0.42
C TRP A 59 -1.63 16.89 -0.78
N GLY A 60 -1.83 16.49 -2.04
CA GLY A 60 -3.05 15.83 -2.52
C GLY A 60 -4.24 16.77 -2.78
N THR A 61 -5.33 16.21 -3.31
CA THR A 61 -6.55 16.99 -3.58
C THR A 61 -7.38 17.18 -2.29
N PRO A 62 -8.15 18.29 -2.17
CA PRO A 62 -9.07 18.48 -1.03
C PRO A 62 -10.03 17.31 -0.86
N THR A 63 -10.64 16.84 -1.96
CA THR A 63 -11.57 15.71 -1.96
C THR A 63 -10.95 14.43 -1.40
N LEU A 64 -9.68 14.15 -1.72
CA LEU A 64 -8.99 12.98 -1.15
C LEU A 64 -8.79 13.13 0.36
N ARG A 65 -8.30 14.29 0.81
CA ARG A 65 -8.03 14.54 2.24
C ARG A 65 -9.31 14.48 3.09
N GLU A 66 -10.40 15.05 2.60
CA GLU A 66 -11.73 14.97 3.23
C GLU A 66 -12.25 13.52 3.29
N ALA A 67 -12.09 12.77 2.20
CA ALA A 67 -12.49 11.36 2.15
C ALA A 67 -11.72 10.50 3.16
N VAL A 68 -10.42 10.75 3.36
CA VAL A 68 -9.60 10.09 4.39
C VAL A 68 -10.12 10.43 5.79
N ALA A 69 -10.31 11.71 6.12
CA ALA A 69 -10.84 12.12 7.42
C ALA A 69 -12.20 11.47 7.71
N ALA A 70 -13.11 11.49 6.74
CA ALA A 70 -14.43 10.87 6.88
C ALA A 70 -14.36 9.34 7.02
N TRP A 71 -13.39 8.68 6.37
CA TRP A 71 -13.15 7.25 6.55
C TRP A 71 -12.65 6.94 7.97
N PHE A 72 -11.74 7.74 8.52
CA PHE A 72 -11.26 7.60 9.90
C PHE A 72 -12.41 7.75 10.91
N ALA A 73 -13.30 8.73 10.71
CA ALA A 73 -14.50 8.88 11.53
C ALA A 73 -15.36 7.61 11.53
N ARG A 74 -15.74 7.12 10.34
CA ARG A 74 -16.65 5.97 10.20
C ARG A 74 -16.03 4.63 10.59
N ARG A 75 -14.75 4.40 10.26
CA ARG A 75 -14.13 3.08 10.35
C ARG A 75 -13.24 2.91 11.57
N ARG A 76 -12.66 4.01 12.06
CA ARG A 76 -11.69 4.01 13.18
C ARG A 76 -12.22 4.71 14.43
N GLY A 77 -13.38 5.37 14.36
CA GLY A 77 -13.93 6.11 15.49
C GLY A 77 -13.12 7.35 15.84
N VAL A 78 -12.41 7.92 14.88
CA VAL A 78 -11.60 9.15 15.04
C VAL A 78 -12.26 10.27 14.24
N PRO A 79 -13.26 10.97 14.80
CA PRO A 79 -14.04 11.96 14.06
C PRO A 79 -13.28 13.28 13.81
N ASP A 80 -12.27 13.59 14.62
CA ASP A 80 -11.63 14.91 14.65
C ASP A 80 -10.36 14.99 13.79
N VAL A 81 -10.20 14.10 12.81
CA VAL A 81 -9.11 14.21 11.84
C VAL A 81 -9.33 15.46 10.99
N ASN A 82 -8.51 16.50 11.20
CA ASN A 82 -8.50 17.68 10.33
C ASN A 82 -8.01 17.28 8.92
N PRO A 83 -8.79 17.50 7.84
CA PRO A 83 -8.34 17.25 6.47
C PRO A 83 -7.03 17.94 6.10
N ASP A 84 -6.71 19.10 6.69
CA ASP A 84 -5.43 19.80 6.43
C ASP A 84 -4.24 19.12 7.11
N GLY A 85 -4.48 18.23 8.07
CA GLY A 85 -3.48 17.34 8.67
C GLY A 85 -3.29 16.02 7.91
N VAL A 86 -3.93 15.83 6.75
CA VAL A 86 -3.81 14.60 5.95
C VAL A 86 -2.81 14.82 4.82
N LEU A 87 -1.80 13.95 4.76
CA LEU A 87 -0.83 13.89 3.65
C LEU A 87 -0.93 12.51 2.96
N PRO A 88 -1.42 12.45 1.71
CA PRO A 88 -1.37 11.23 0.91
C PRO A 88 0.07 10.86 0.52
N THR A 89 0.38 9.58 0.53
CA THR A 89 1.72 9.04 0.18
C THR A 89 1.60 7.99 -0.91
N ILE A 90 2.73 7.63 -1.54
CA ILE A 90 2.76 6.58 -2.56
C ILE A 90 2.90 5.23 -1.86
N GLY A 91 1.83 4.83 -1.18
CA GLY A 91 1.84 3.71 -0.25
C GLY A 91 2.64 4.01 1.04
N SER A 92 2.55 3.11 2.01
CA SER A 92 3.18 3.32 3.32
C SER A 92 4.69 3.09 3.32
N LYS A 93 5.21 2.22 2.43
CA LYS A 93 6.64 1.88 2.37
C LYS A 93 7.52 3.10 2.10
N GLU A 94 7.06 3.99 1.23
CA GLU A 94 7.76 5.23 0.88
C GLU A 94 7.91 6.13 2.10
N LEU A 95 6.80 6.45 2.79
CA LEU A 95 6.86 7.24 4.02
C LEU A 95 7.72 6.58 5.11
N VAL A 96 7.53 5.29 5.39
CA VAL A 96 8.29 4.59 6.44
C VAL A 96 9.79 4.59 6.16
N ALA A 97 10.20 4.43 4.90
CA ALA A 97 11.60 4.45 4.51
C ALA A 97 12.22 5.86 4.66
N TRP A 98 11.46 6.91 4.32
CA TRP A 98 11.95 8.29 4.35
C TRP A 98 11.80 8.99 5.69
N LEU A 99 10.91 8.51 6.57
CA LEU A 99 10.57 9.20 7.81
C LEU A 99 11.78 9.55 8.69
N PRO A 100 12.77 8.65 8.92
CA PRO A 100 13.97 9.01 9.69
C PRO A 100 14.74 10.18 9.06
N THR A 101 14.92 10.17 7.73
CA THR A 101 15.61 11.25 7.01
C THR A 101 14.85 12.57 7.10
N LEU A 102 13.52 12.53 7.14
CA LEU A 102 12.67 13.73 7.20
C LEU A 102 12.56 14.32 8.61
N LEU A 103 12.74 13.52 9.66
CA LEU A 103 12.60 13.94 11.06
C LEU A 103 13.94 14.23 11.78
N GLY A 104 15.07 13.74 11.24
CA GLY A 104 16.40 13.87 11.86
C GLY A 104 16.63 12.85 12.96
#